data_AF-A0A401QDJ9-F1
#
_entry.id   AF-A0A401QDJ9-F1
#
_cell.length_a   1.000
_cell.length_b   1.000
_cell.length_c   1.000
_cell.angle_alpha   90.00
_cell.angle_beta   90.00
_cell.angle_gamma   90.00
#
_symmetry.space_group_name_H-M   'P 1'
#
loop_
_entity.id
_entity.type
_entity.pdbx_description
1 polymer ?
#
loop_
_entity_poly.entity_id
_entity_poly.type
_entity_poly.pdbx_seq_one_letter_code
_entity_poly.pdbx_strand_id
1 'polypeptide(L)'
;ESDCPHEAAFDAFICGAVLLQLAKLLLINQGSVFEPRIPLIGEYLTAVEPYKNNVNLIRARVSFMVSPWWVREIWSLSPHRRVEPTLQFTESSC
;
A
#
# COMPACT_ATOMS: atom_id res chain seq x y z
N GLU A 1 -25.07 -8.93 20.75
CA GLU A 1 -24.38 -7.93 19.90
C GLU A 1 -23.43 -8.69 18.99
N SER A 2 -23.95 -9.04 17.82
CA SER A 2 -23.23 -9.54 16.66
C SER A 2 -24.07 -9.13 15.46
N ASP A 3 -23.44 -9.03 14.29
CA ASP A 3 -24.09 -9.04 12.95
C ASP A 3 -23.81 -7.81 12.08
N CYS A 4 -22.62 -7.22 12.19
CA CYS A 4 -21.94 -6.75 10.99
C CYS A 4 -20.86 -7.79 10.66
N PRO A 5 -21.15 -8.81 9.83
CA PRO A 5 -20.08 -9.70 9.38
C PRO A 5 -19.03 -8.85 8.66
N HIS A 6 -17.76 -8.99 9.07
CA HIS A 6 -16.63 -8.40 8.37
C HIS A 6 -16.53 -9.02 6.98
N GLU A 7 -17.25 -8.42 6.03
CA GLU A 7 -17.21 -8.83 4.64
C GLU A 7 -15.92 -8.31 4.01
N ALA A 8 -15.14 -9.22 3.43
CA ALA A 8 -13.88 -8.86 2.77
C ALA A 8 -14.07 -7.77 1.68
N ALA A 9 -15.23 -7.73 1.03
CA ALA A 9 -15.58 -6.68 0.08
C ALA A 9 -15.75 -5.31 0.74
N PHE A 10 -16.37 -5.25 1.93
CA PHE A 10 -16.54 -4.02 2.69
C PHE A 10 -15.20 -3.51 3.22
N ASP A 11 -14.37 -4.40 3.79
CA ASP A 11 -13.03 -4.04 4.26
C ASP A 11 -12.16 -3.51 3.10
N ALA A 12 -12.23 -4.13 1.91
CA ALA A 12 -11.53 -3.66 0.72
C ALA A 12 -12.01 -2.28 0.25
N PHE A 13 -13.32 -2.02 0.30
CA PHE A 13 -13.90 -0.72 -0.02
C PHE A 13 -13.40 0.38 0.94
N ILE A 14 -13.46 0.12 2.25
CA ILE A 14 -12.97 1.07 3.26
C ILE A 14 -11.46 1.27 3.15
N CYS A 15 -10.69 0.21 2.90
CA CYS A 15 -9.25 0.29 2.65
C CYS A 15 -8.93 1.22 1.47
N GLY A 16 -9.67 1.10 0.36
CA GLY A 16 -9.54 2.00 -0.78
C GLY A 16 -9.87 3.46 -0.46
N ALA A 17 -10.91 3.70 0.33
CA ALA A 17 -11.28 5.06 0.77
C ALA A 17 -10.18 5.70 1.64
N VAL A 18 -9.61 4.94 2.58
CA VAL A 18 -8.49 5.40 3.42
C VAL A 18 -7.26 5.72 2.58
N LEU A 19 -6.94 4.89 1.58
CA LEU A 19 -5.82 5.16 0.66
C LEU A 19 -5.98 6.50 -0.06
N LEU A 20 -7.18 6.80 -0.57
CA LEU A 20 -7.45 8.08 -1.24
C LEU A 20 -7.34 9.27 -0.28
N GLN A 21 -7.79 9.14 0.96
CA GLN A 21 -7.63 10.18 1.98
C GLN A 21 -6.17 10.43 2.32
N LEU A 22 -5.37 9.36 2.48
CA LEU A 22 -3.93 9.48 2.72
C LEU A 22 -3.20 10.10 1.52
N ALA A 23 -3.52 9.70 0.31
CA ALA A 23 -2.96 10.28 -0.91
C ALA A 23 -3.26 11.79 -0.99
N LYS A 24 -4.47 12.21 -0.61
CA LYS A 24 -4.83 13.63 -0.49
C LYS A 24 -3.97 14.36 0.54
N LEU A 25 -3.78 13.77 1.73
CA LEU A 25 -2.94 14.35 2.79
C LEU A 25 -1.48 14.47 2.35
N LEU A 26 -0.95 13.47 1.64
CA LEU A 26 0.40 13.49 1.09
C LEU A 26 0.59 14.64 0.09
N LEU A 27 -0.38 14.85 -0.81
CA LEU A 27 -0.36 15.98 -1.75
C LEU A 27 -0.38 17.34 -1.04
N ILE A 28 -1.21 17.49 0.00
CA ILE A 28 -1.24 18.72 0.83
C ILE A 28 0.13 18.94 1.48
N ASN A 29 0.72 17.89 2.06
CA ASN A 29 2.02 17.99 2.73
C ASN A 29 3.18 18.30 1.78
N GLN A 30 3.07 17.90 0.51
CA GLN A 30 4.03 18.23 -0.55
C GLN A 30 3.88 19.67 -1.08
N GLY A 31 2.94 20.46 -0.55
CA GLY A 31 2.65 21.82 -0.99
C GLY A 31 2.01 21.90 -2.38
N SER A 32 1.59 20.76 -2.95
CA SER A 32 1.03 20.70 -4.31
C SER A 32 -0.46 21.05 -4.36
N VAL A 33 -1.15 21.03 -3.22
CA VAL A 33 -2.57 21.36 -3.08
C VAL A 33 -2.75 22.41 -2.01
N PHE A 34 -2.59 23.69 -2.41
CA PHE A 34 -2.96 24.86 -1.60
C PHE A 34 -4.39 25.37 -1.88
N GLU A 35 -5.08 24.79 -2.86
CA GLU A 35 -6.37 25.25 -3.37
C GLU A 35 -7.47 24.19 -3.15
N PRO A 36 -8.75 24.58 -3.01
CA PRO A 36 -9.89 23.67 -2.85
C PRO A 36 -10.26 23.00 -4.19
N ARG A 37 -9.29 22.42 -4.88
CA ARG A 37 -9.53 21.59 -6.07
C ARG A 37 -9.47 20.12 -5.71
N ILE A 38 -10.33 19.34 -6.38
CA ILE A 38 -10.28 17.88 -6.32
C ILE A 38 -9.09 17.43 -7.18
N PRO A 39 -8.06 16.75 -6.60
CA PRO A 39 -6.96 16.21 -7.37
C PRO A 39 -7.43 15.18 -8.39
N LEU A 40 -6.76 15.14 -9.54
CA LEU A 40 -6.97 14.10 -10.55
C LEU A 40 -6.40 12.76 -10.06
N ILE A 41 -6.91 11.65 -10.59
CA ILE A 41 -6.45 10.31 -10.21
C ILE A 41 -4.94 10.12 -10.38
N GLY A 42 -4.35 10.71 -11.43
CA GLY A 42 -2.90 10.65 -11.66
C GLY A 42 -2.07 11.35 -10.57
N GLU A 43 -2.61 12.38 -9.92
CA GLU A 43 -1.95 13.09 -8.83
C GLU A 43 -1.93 12.22 -7.57
N TYR A 44 -3.03 11.52 -7.28
CA TYR A 44 -3.07 10.55 -6.19
C TYR A 44 -2.09 9.39 -6.43
N LEU A 45 -2.04 8.85 -7.65
CA LEU A 45 -1.10 7.77 -8.00
C LEU A 45 0.35 8.21 -7.85
N THR A 46 0.68 9.41 -8.28
CA THR A 46 2.02 9.99 -8.12
C THR A 46 2.39 10.11 -6.64
N ALA A 47 1.47 10.58 -5.79
CA ALA A 47 1.72 10.74 -4.36
C ALA A 47 1.97 9.41 -3.63
N VAL A 48 1.34 8.32 -4.08
CA VAL A 48 1.49 6.99 -3.45
C VAL A 48 2.58 6.13 -4.08
N GLU A 49 3.15 6.52 -5.24
CA GLU A 49 4.18 5.75 -5.95
C GLU A 49 5.38 5.35 -5.06
N PRO A 50 5.89 6.17 -4.12
CA PRO A 50 6.98 5.77 -3.23
C PRO A 50 6.65 4.60 -2.28
N TYR A 51 5.36 4.35 -2.04
CA TYR A 51 4.87 3.28 -1.15
C TYR A 51 4.45 2.02 -1.90
N LYS A 52 4.53 2.05 -3.23
CA LYS A 52 4.12 0.93 -4.08
C LYS A 52 5.00 -0.28 -3.83
N ASN A 53 4.35 -1.44 -3.73
CA ASN A 53 4.99 -2.72 -3.43
C ASN A 53 5.64 -2.82 -2.04
N ASN A 54 5.47 -1.82 -1.17
CA ASN A 54 5.90 -1.93 0.22
C ASN A 54 4.80 -2.62 1.03
N VAL A 55 5.12 -3.75 1.63
CA VAL A 55 4.23 -4.51 2.51
C VAL A 55 4.64 -4.27 3.95
N ASN A 56 3.72 -3.78 4.77
CA ASN A 56 3.98 -3.52 6.18
C ASN A 56 4.24 -4.83 6.93
N LEU A 57 5.31 -4.86 7.74
CA LEU A 57 5.63 -5.99 8.59
C LEU A 57 5.22 -5.69 10.03
N ILE A 58 4.48 -6.61 10.64
CA ILE A 58 4.07 -6.52 12.05
C ILE A 58 5.00 -7.43 12.85
N ARG A 59 5.61 -6.89 13.92
CA ARG A 59 6.58 -7.59 14.80
C ARG A 59 7.91 -7.97 14.13
N ALA A 60 8.34 -7.22 13.13
CA ALA A 60 9.69 -7.32 12.56
C ALA A 60 10.60 -6.18 13.04
N ARG A 61 11.92 -6.33 12.89
CA ARG A 61 12.90 -5.25 13.18
C ARG A 61 12.93 -4.17 12.10
N VAL A 62 12.32 -4.42 10.94
CA VAL A 62 12.21 -3.49 9.81
C VAL A 62 10.74 -3.19 9.54
N SER A 63 10.44 -1.99 9.05
CA SER A 63 9.06 -1.48 8.96
C SER A 63 8.28 -2.03 7.77
N PHE A 64 8.95 -2.38 6.66
CA PHE A 64 8.31 -2.89 5.45
C PHE A 64 9.22 -3.82 4.67
N MET A 65 8.61 -4.68 3.85
CA MET A 65 9.27 -5.48 2.83
C MET A 65 8.92 -4.91 1.45
N VAL A 66 9.92 -4.69 0.61
CA VAL A 66 9.70 -4.35 -0.80
C VAL A 66 9.42 -5.63 -1.57
N SER A 67 8.25 -5.75 -2.18
CA SER A 67 7.88 -6.87 -3.04
C SER A 67 8.43 -6.66 -4.45
N PRO A 68 9.36 -7.52 -4.92
CA PRO A 68 9.87 -7.42 -6.28
C PRO A 68 8.79 -7.69 -7.34
N TRP A 69 8.96 -7.12 -8.53
CA TRP A 69 8.01 -7.29 -9.63
C TRP A 69 7.79 -8.76 -10.03
N TRP A 70 8.80 -9.62 -9.94
CA TRP A 70 8.70 -11.05 -10.26
C TRP A 70 7.85 -11.84 -9.25
N VAL A 71 7.70 -11.35 -8.01
CA VAL A 71 6.86 -12.01 -7.02
C VAL A 71 5.40 -12.02 -7.48
N ARG A 72 4.93 -10.98 -8.18
CA ARG A 72 3.57 -10.93 -8.75
C ARG A 72 3.32 -12.04 -9.79
N GLU A 73 4.34 -12.39 -10.56
CA GLU A 73 4.28 -13.43 -11.59
C GLU A 73 4.20 -14.84 -10.97
N ILE A 74 4.83 -15.03 -9.80
CA ILE A 74 4.75 -16.29 -9.04
C ILE A 74 3.36 -16.46 -8.39
N TRP A 75 2.78 -15.39 -7.83
CA TRP A 75 1.43 -15.43 -7.24
C TRP A 75 0.32 -15.65 -8.29
N SER A 76 0.51 -15.22 -9.54
CA SER A 76 -0.44 -15.49 -10.62
C SER A 76 -0.32 -16.89 -11.23
N LEU A 77 0.80 -17.59 -11.01
CA LEU A 77 1.10 -18.88 -11.66
C LEU A 77 0.96 -20.13 -10.76
N SER A 78 0.72 -20.01 -9.44
CA SER A 78 0.49 -21.20 -8.59
C SER A 78 -0.13 -20.89 -7.22
N PRO A 79 -1.30 -21.47 -6.86
CA PRO A 79 -1.87 -21.35 -5.52
C PRO A 79 -1.14 -22.17 -4.43
N HIS A 80 -0.18 -23.03 -4.78
CA HIS A 80 0.34 -24.08 -3.88
C HIS A 80 1.86 -24.20 -3.77
N ARG A 81 2.64 -23.23 -4.23
CA ARG A 81 4.10 -23.28 -4.07
C ARG A 81 4.60 -22.12 -3.21
N ARG A 82 4.92 -22.42 -1.94
CA ARG A 82 5.60 -21.49 -1.03
C ARG A 82 7.03 -21.32 -1.51
N VAL A 83 7.31 -20.23 -2.22
CA VAL A 83 8.67 -19.81 -2.56
C VAL A 83 9.09 -18.81 -1.49
N GLU A 84 10.21 -19.08 -0.82
CA GLU A 84 10.79 -18.17 0.18
C GLU A 84 11.19 -16.85 -0.52
N PRO A 85 10.59 -15.70 -0.18
CA PRO A 85 10.96 -14.43 -0.79
C PRO A 85 12.35 -14.02 -0.28
N THR A 86 13.28 -13.75 -1.19
CA THR A 86 14.55 -13.12 -0.86
C THR A 86 14.28 -11.71 -0.34
N LEU A 87 14.30 -11.55 0.98
CA LEU A 87 14.14 -10.27 1.67
C LEU A 87 15.34 -9.37 1.34
N GLN A 88 15.11 -8.37 0.50
CA GLN A 88 16.07 -7.27 0.36
C GLN A 88 15.76 -6.24 1.45
N PHE A 89 16.61 -6.21 2.47
CA PHE A 89 16.56 -5.22 3.53
C PHE A 89 17.23 -3.95 3.06
N THR A 90 16.48 -2.87 2.92
CA THR A 90 17.06 -1.52 2.83
C THR A 90 17.23 -1.00 4.25
N GLU A 91 18.46 -0.98 4.75
CA GLU A 91 18.79 -0.27 5.98
C GLU A 91 18.59 1.24 5.73
N SER A 92 17.58 1.83 6.35
CA SER A 92 17.51 3.28 6.50
C SER A 92 18.42 3.66 7.67
N SER A 93 19.62 4.16 7.38
CA SER A 93 20.49 4.81 8.37
C SER A 93 19.76 5.99 9.03
N CYS A 94 20.01 6.12 10.33
CA CYS A 94 19.43 7.07 11.29
C CYS A 94 19.24 8.51 10.81
#